data_AF-A0A382GJE7-F1
#
_entry.id   AF-A0A382GJE7-F1
#
_cell.length_a   1.000
_cell.length_b   1.000
_cell.length_c   1.000
_cell.angle_alpha   90.00
_cell.angle_beta   90.00
_cell.angle_gamma   90.00
#
_symmetry.space_group_name_H-M   'P 1'
#
loop_
_entity.id
_entity.type
_entity.pdbx_description
1 polymer ?
#
loop_
_entity_poly.entity_id
_entity_poly.type
_entity_poly.pdbx_seq_one_letter_code
_entity_poly.pdbx_strand_id
1 'polypeptide(L)'
;MLKLDQNKNLYLNLLKKSLTNFFHIACEYSHYANAMPLEWVLPEPENKDLPLTQLLILKAKVFCKALLIGAFGKFGLLITRSDGLTDSQRLGKHLLGHDWPPYATTMVGIKRLDNLQFIIETIIKEKVDGDFVEAGVWRGGASIFMRGVLKAHGITDRFIWVCDSFEGIPKPEPDKYPEDKGDNLYSYNFLAVSMENVKANFKKYDLLDDNVRFVKGYFKNTLSDLPVDRFSLLRLDGDLYESTQDSLTALYHKLSLRGFVIIDDYGLPPCRSAVHDFREVNGIDEKIVDIDGVGAYWQKLK
;
A
#
# COMPACT_ATOMS: atom_id res chain seq x y z
N MET A 1 16.47 30.57 1.19
CA MET A 1 16.58 29.16 1.65
C MET A 1 15.53 28.84 2.72
N LEU A 2 15.58 29.43 3.92
CA LEU A 2 14.64 29.15 5.03
C LEU A 2 13.13 29.15 4.65
N LYS A 3 12.66 30.16 3.91
CA LYS A 3 11.25 30.25 3.49
C LYS A 3 10.86 29.18 2.45
N LEU A 4 11.81 28.74 1.62
CA LEU A 4 11.59 27.71 0.61
C LEU A 4 11.45 26.33 1.28
N ASP A 5 12.32 26.04 2.26
CA ASP A 5 12.25 24.81 3.04
C ASP A 5 11.00 24.75 3.92
N GLN A 6 10.55 25.88 4.48
CA GLN A 6 9.28 25.96 5.21
C GLN A 6 8.07 25.62 4.32
N ASN A 7 8.02 26.17 3.11
CA ASN A 7 6.93 25.89 2.16
C ASN A 7 6.94 24.42 1.70
N LYS A 8 8.13 23.85 1.47
CA LYS A 8 8.31 22.43 1.12
C LYS A 8 7.80 21.51 2.24
N ASN A 9 8.22 21.76 3.47
CA ASN A 9 7.79 20.96 4.63
C ASN A 9 6.28 21.07 4.85
N LEU A 10 5.71 22.27 4.69
CA LEU A 10 4.26 22.47 4.78
C LEU A 10 3.53 21.66 3.69
N TYR A 11 3.98 21.73 2.44
CA TYR A 11 3.42 20.96 1.33
C TYR A 11 3.44 19.46 1.62
N LEU A 12 4.59 18.90 1.98
CA LEU A 12 4.73 17.45 2.22
C LEU A 12 3.92 16.99 3.43
N ASN A 13 3.81 17.80 4.49
CA ASN A 13 2.97 17.48 5.64
C ASN A 13 1.48 17.51 5.30
N LEU A 14 1.02 18.46 4.49
CA LEU A 14 -0.36 18.50 4.03
C LEU A 14 -0.67 17.33 3.07
N LEU A 15 0.28 16.98 2.21
CA LEU A 15 0.14 15.83 1.31
C LEU A 15 -0.01 14.53 2.10
N LYS A 16 0.88 14.22 3.05
CA LYS A 16 0.76 13.05 3.93
C LYS A 16 -0.62 12.97 4.59
N LYS A 17 -1.05 14.08 5.21
CA LYS A 17 -2.36 14.15 5.87
C LYS A 17 -3.52 13.90 4.90
N SER A 18 -3.45 14.44 3.68
CA SER A 18 -4.49 14.20 2.68
C SER A 18 -4.54 12.73 2.26
N LEU A 19 -3.39 12.12 2.02
CA LEU A 19 -3.29 10.75 1.54
C LEU A 19 -3.80 9.73 2.56
N THR A 20 -3.59 9.99 3.85
CA THR A 20 -4.04 9.15 4.97
C THR A 20 -5.43 9.54 5.50
N ASN A 21 -6.17 10.43 4.82
CA ASN A 21 -7.47 10.95 5.27
C ASN A 21 -7.46 11.58 6.68
N PHE A 22 -6.34 12.20 7.08
CA PHE A 22 -6.14 12.81 8.40
C PHE A 22 -6.90 14.14 8.59
N PHE A 23 -7.71 14.57 7.61
CA PHE A 23 -8.64 15.70 7.79
C PHE A 23 -9.87 15.22 8.57
N HIS A 24 -9.65 14.89 9.83
CA HIS A 24 -10.72 14.58 10.76
C HIS A 24 -11.51 15.87 11.01
N ILE A 25 -12.73 15.96 10.47
CA ILE A 25 -13.70 16.92 10.97
C ILE A 25 -14.26 16.31 12.25
N ALA A 26 -13.81 16.82 13.41
CA ALA A 26 -14.39 16.46 14.69
C ALA A 26 -15.86 16.93 14.69
N CYS A 27 -16.79 16.01 14.46
CA CYS A 27 -18.21 16.24 14.55
C CYS A 27 -18.87 14.99 15.14
N GLU A 28 -20.13 15.13 15.58
CA GLU A 28 -20.92 14.04 16.15
C GLU A 28 -21.02 12.80 15.23
N TYR A 29 -20.76 12.98 13.93
CA TYR A 29 -20.79 11.94 12.91
C TYR A 29 -19.41 11.34 12.57
N SER A 30 -18.32 11.76 13.22
CA SER A 30 -16.95 11.31 12.92
C SER A 30 -16.78 9.78 13.07
N HIS A 31 -17.54 9.15 13.98
CA HIS A 31 -17.59 7.70 14.16
C HIS A 31 -18.13 6.94 12.93
N TYR A 32 -18.86 7.63 12.03
CA TYR A 32 -19.38 7.06 10.78
C TYR A 32 -18.50 7.39 9.56
N ALA A 33 -17.72 8.48 9.62
CA ALA A 33 -16.91 8.98 8.51
C ALA A 33 -15.75 8.05 8.10
N ASN A 34 -15.36 7.14 9.00
CA ASN A 34 -14.30 6.15 8.75
C ASN A 34 -14.80 4.71 9.00
N ALA A 35 -16.11 4.53 9.07
CA ALA A 35 -16.74 3.22 9.20
C ALA A 35 -16.66 2.45 7.88
N MET A 36 -16.45 1.14 7.96
CA MET A 36 -16.27 0.32 6.76
C MET A 36 -17.60 0.25 5.99
N PRO A 37 -17.62 0.63 4.69
CA PRO A 37 -18.76 0.44 3.82
C PRO A 37 -19.24 -1.00 3.90
N LEU A 38 -20.55 -1.17 4.07
CA LEU A 38 -21.12 -2.49 4.31
C LEU A 38 -20.81 -3.43 3.14
N GLU A 39 -20.77 -2.91 1.91
CA GLU A 39 -20.32 -3.60 0.69
C GLU A 39 -18.94 -4.27 0.80
N TRP A 40 -18.01 -3.73 1.60
CA TRP A 40 -16.67 -4.32 1.78
C TRP A 40 -16.61 -5.36 2.89
N VAL A 41 -17.64 -5.41 3.73
CA VAL A 41 -17.79 -6.44 4.78
C VAL A 41 -18.43 -7.67 4.14
N LEU A 42 -17.78 -8.35 3.20
CA LEU A 42 -18.32 -9.59 2.65
C LEU A 42 -17.90 -10.78 3.53
N PRO A 43 -18.84 -11.56 4.08
CA PRO A 43 -18.62 -12.98 4.20
C PRO A 43 -18.93 -13.57 2.83
N GLU A 44 -17.91 -13.90 2.04
CA GLU A 44 -18.13 -14.96 1.05
C GLU A 44 -18.30 -16.26 1.83
N PRO A 45 -19.43 -16.97 1.68
CA PRO A 45 -19.49 -18.33 2.19
C PRO A 45 -18.59 -19.21 1.34
N GLU A 46 -17.33 -19.36 1.73
CA GLU A 46 -16.50 -20.46 1.25
C GLU A 46 -17.02 -21.81 1.76
N ASN A 47 -17.83 -21.83 2.83
CA ASN A 47 -18.37 -23.07 3.39
C ASN A 47 -19.57 -23.61 2.59
N LYS A 48 -19.26 -24.44 1.59
CA LYS A 48 -20.22 -25.35 0.93
C LYS A 48 -20.79 -26.41 1.87
N ASP A 49 -20.25 -26.54 3.08
CA ASP A 49 -20.61 -27.58 4.07
C ASP A 49 -21.64 -27.14 5.13
N LEU A 50 -22.22 -25.94 5.00
CA LEU A 50 -23.27 -25.48 5.93
C LEU A 50 -24.61 -26.20 5.67
N PRO A 51 -25.40 -26.48 6.73
CA PRO A 51 -26.78 -26.95 6.57
C PRO A 51 -27.60 -26.00 5.69
N LEU A 52 -28.48 -26.56 4.85
CA LEU A 52 -29.29 -25.81 3.87
C LEU A 52 -30.02 -24.61 4.50
N THR A 53 -30.51 -24.75 5.73
CA THR A 53 -31.20 -23.68 6.46
C THR A 53 -30.29 -22.48 6.75
N GLN A 54 -29.03 -22.72 7.14
CA GLN A 54 -28.05 -21.67 7.38
C GLN A 54 -27.61 -21.01 6.07
N LEU A 55 -27.45 -21.80 5.01
CA LEU A 55 -27.15 -21.29 3.67
C LEU A 55 -28.26 -20.37 3.15
N LEU A 56 -29.54 -20.74 3.36
CA LEU A 56 -30.69 -19.91 3.00
C LEU A 56 -30.74 -18.60 3.80
N ILE A 57 -30.50 -18.65 5.11
CA ILE A 57 -30.40 -17.45 5.96
C ILE A 57 -29.28 -16.53 5.47
N LEU A 58 -28.12 -17.09 5.14
CA LEU A 58 -26.98 -16.30 4.66
C LEU A 58 -27.28 -15.65 3.30
N LYS A 59 -27.85 -16.40 2.36
CA LYS A 59 -28.30 -15.86 1.06
C LYS A 59 -29.33 -14.75 1.24
N ALA A 60 -30.29 -14.92 2.14
CA ALA A 60 -31.28 -13.88 2.45
C ALA A 60 -30.62 -12.63 3.04
N LYS A 61 -29.65 -12.77 3.96
CA LYS A 61 -28.89 -11.65 4.52
C LYS A 61 -28.10 -10.89 3.45
N VAL A 62 -27.42 -11.61 2.55
CA VAL A 62 -26.68 -11.02 1.43
C VAL A 62 -27.63 -10.25 0.50
N PHE A 63 -28.78 -10.84 0.17
CA PHE A 63 -29.80 -10.20 -0.66
C PHE A 63 -30.39 -8.93 -0.02
N CYS A 64 -30.81 -9.00 1.25
CA CYS A 64 -31.32 -7.83 1.97
C CYS A 64 -30.28 -6.71 2.08
N LYS A 65 -29.02 -7.09 2.34
CA LYS A 65 -27.91 -6.14 2.37
C LYS A 65 -27.71 -5.45 1.03
N ALA A 66 -27.72 -6.20 -0.08
CA ALA A 66 -27.59 -5.64 -1.43
C ALA A 66 -28.74 -4.67 -1.76
N LEU A 67 -29.98 -5.01 -1.38
CA LEU A 67 -31.13 -4.12 -1.52
C LEU A 67 -30.97 -2.82 -0.74
N LEU A 68 -30.54 -2.89 0.53
CA LEU A 68 -30.32 -1.72 1.37
C LEU A 68 -29.22 -0.83 0.79
N ILE A 69 -28.07 -1.40 0.42
CA ILE A 69 -26.96 -0.65 -0.19
C ILE A 69 -27.43 0.05 -1.47
N GLY A 70 -28.13 -0.67 -2.36
CA GLY A 70 -28.64 -0.10 -3.60
C GLY A 70 -29.70 0.99 -3.38
N ALA A 71 -30.58 0.83 -2.39
CA ALA A 71 -31.61 1.82 -2.08
C ALA A 71 -31.01 3.11 -1.53
N PHE A 72 -30.11 3.03 -0.55
CA PHE A 72 -29.46 4.19 0.05
C PHE A 72 -28.47 4.86 -0.93
N GLY A 73 -27.77 4.07 -1.75
CA GLY A 73 -26.86 4.57 -2.77
C GLY A 73 -27.55 5.47 -3.81
N LYS A 74 -28.83 5.22 -4.14
CA LYS A 74 -29.62 6.12 -5.02
C LYS A 74 -29.80 7.53 -4.46
N PHE A 75 -29.68 7.70 -3.15
CA PHE A 75 -29.75 8.99 -2.46
C PHE A 75 -28.37 9.56 -2.13
N GLY A 76 -27.28 8.95 -2.63
CA GLY A 76 -25.92 9.32 -2.26
C GLY A 76 -25.56 8.98 -0.81
N LEU A 77 -26.33 8.10 -0.16
CA LEU A 77 -26.09 7.67 1.21
C LEU A 77 -25.34 6.33 1.21
N LEU A 78 -24.31 6.26 2.04
CA LEU A 78 -23.55 5.04 2.24
C LEU A 78 -23.93 4.38 3.57
N ILE A 79 -24.19 3.08 3.52
CA ILE A 79 -24.37 2.27 4.73
C ILE A 79 -23.01 1.78 5.20
N THR A 80 -22.65 2.13 6.42
CA THR A 80 -21.40 1.73 7.04
C THR A 80 -21.65 0.94 8.32
N ARG A 81 -20.68 0.11 8.72
CA ARG A 81 -20.69 -0.54 10.04
C ARG A 81 -19.81 0.25 11.00
N SER A 82 -20.37 0.74 12.10
CA SER A 82 -19.56 1.34 13.17
C SER A 82 -18.48 0.36 13.62
N ASP A 83 -17.25 0.86 13.72
CA ASP A 83 -16.09 0.09 14.18
C ASP A 83 -15.89 0.17 15.70
N GLY A 84 -16.71 0.96 16.40
CA GLY A 84 -16.64 1.15 17.85
C GLY A 84 -15.40 1.92 18.34
N LEU A 85 -14.63 2.56 17.45
CA LEU A 85 -13.41 3.27 17.82
C LEU A 85 -13.65 4.73 18.20
N THR A 86 -12.97 5.17 19.25
CA THR A 86 -12.83 6.60 19.58
C THR A 86 -11.92 7.32 18.59
N ASP A 87 -12.04 8.65 18.51
CA ASP A 87 -11.19 9.49 17.65
C ASP A 87 -9.70 9.33 17.99
N SER A 88 -9.33 9.21 19.27
CA SER A 88 -7.94 9.02 19.68
C SER A 88 -7.39 7.65 19.26
N GLN A 89 -8.17 6.58 19.40
CA GLN A 89 -7.78 5.26 18.92
C GLN A 89 -7.62 5.24 17.40
N ARG A 90 -8.53 5.90 16.68
CA ARG A 90 -8.47 6.02 15.23
C ARG A 90 -7.23 6.79 14.78
N LEU A 91 -6.93 7.90 15.45
CA LEU A 91 -5.71 8.68 15.21
C LEU A 91 -4.46 7.81 15.42
N GLY A 92 -4.44 7.00 16.48
CA GLY A 92 -3.36 6.04 16.73
C GLY A 92 -3.20 5.01 15.60
N LYS A 93 -4.31 4.48 15.09
CA LYS A 93 -4.28 3.54 13.95
C LYS A 93 -3.77 4.21 12.68
N HIS A 94 -4.27 5.38 12.31
CA HIS A 94 -3.80 6.10 11.12
C HIS A 94 -2.33 6.56 11.23
N LEU A 95 -1.86 6.86 12.44
CA LEU A 95 -0.45 7.21 12.67
C LEU A 95 0.48 6.03 12.32
N LEU A 96 0.07 4.81 12.70
CA LEU A 96 0.85 3.58 12.52
C LEU A 96 0.45 2.76 11.28
N GLY A 97 -0.61 3.15 10.57
CA GLY A 97 -1.18 2.39 9.45
C GLY A 97 -1.71 1.01 9.87
N HIS A 98 -2.37 0.94 11.02
CA HIS A 98 -2.96 -0.29 11.57
C HIS A 98 -4.45 -0.45 11.24
N ASP A 99 -4.94 0.26 10.21
CA ASP A 99 -6.31 0.20 9.75
C ASP A 99 -6.41 0.24 8.23
N TRP A 100 -7.58 -0.15 7.71
CA TRP A 100 -7.93 -0.10 6.30
C TRP A 100 -8.84 1.10 6.06
N PRO A 101 -8.27 2.27 5.73
CA PRO A 101 -9.01 3.51 5.67
C PRO A 101 -9.96 3.51 4.47
N PRO A 102 -11.25 3.87 4.67
CA PRO A 102 -12.23 3.72 3.61
C PRO A 102 -12.03 4.71 2.47
N TYR A 103 -11.58 5.93 2.73
CA TYR A 103 -11.47 6.95 1.68
C TYR A 103 -10.05 7.43 1.41
N ALA A 104 -9.09 7.04 2.27
CA ALA A 104 -7.70 7.39 2.07
C ALA A 104 -7.12 6.72 0.82
N THR A 105 -6.06 7.29 0.27
CA THR A 105 -5.35 6.73 -0.89
C THR A 105 -4.16 5.86 -0.48
N THR A 106 -3.81 5.83 0.80
CA THR A 106 -2.84 4.89 1.37
C THR A 106 -3.26 4.40 2.76
N MET A 107 -2.86 3.19 3.12
CA MET A 107 -3.08 2.58 4.43
C MET A 107 -1.81 2.44 5.27
N VAL A 108 -0.67 2.93 4.76
CA VAL A 108 0.66 2.75 5.37
C VAL A 108 0.86 3.62 6.62
N GLY A 109 -0.02 4.61 6.81
CA GLY A 109 0.04 5.54 7.92
C GLY A 109 1.17 6.56 7.84
N ILE A 110 1.19 7.47 8.81
CA ILE A 110 2.10 8.62 8.79
C ILE A 110 3.56 8.22 9.02
N LYS A 111 3.84 7.25 9.91
CA LYS A 111 5.22 6.85 10.21
C LYS A 111 5.95 6.25 8.99
N ARG A 112 5.31 5.37 8.22
CA ARG A 112 5.89 4.84 6.99
C ARG A 112 6.03 5.90 5.91
N LEU A 113 5.11 6.88 5.81
CA LEU A 113 5.30 8.04 4.93
C LEU A 113 6.46 8.95 5.39
N ASP A 114 6.65 9.16 6.68
CA ASP A 114 7.80 9.90 7.22
C ASP A 114 9.13 9.19 6.91
N ASN A 115 9.16 7.85 7.05
CA ASN A 115 10.30 7.04 6.65
C ASN A 115 10.58 7.14 5.14
N LEU A 116 9.53 7.03 4.31
CA LEU A 116 9.63 7.17 2.86
C LEU A 116 10.18 8.54 2.47
N GLN A 117 9.72 9.63 3.11
CA GLN A 117 10.28 10.96 2.92
C GLN A 117 11.76 11.00 3.28
N PHE A 118 12.13 10.49 4.45
CA PHE A 118 13.52 10.47 4.94
C PHE A 118 14.44 9.73 3.95
N ILE A 119 14.02 8.57 3.45
CA ILE A 119 14.80 7.78 2.50
C ILE A 119 14.97 8.51 1.17
N ILE A 120 13.88 9.07 0.61
CA ILE A 120 13.96 9.81 -0.67
C ILE A 120 14.87 11.03 -0.52
N GLU A 121 14.74 11.79 0.57
CA GLU A 121 15.59 12.95 0.83
C GLU A 121 17.06 12.55 1.02
N THR A 122 17.32 11.38 1.61
CA THR A 122 18.66 10.81 1.71
C THR A 122 19.21 10.44 0.33
N ILE A 123 18.43 9.74 -0.50
CA ILE A 123 18.78 9.41 -1.90
C ILE A 123 19.15 10.66 -2.70
N ILE A 124 18.33 11.72 -2.61
CA ILE A 124 18.58 13.00 -3.29
C ILE A 124 19.87 13.64 -2.79
N LYS A 125 20.03 13.75 -1.46
CA LYS A 125 21.21 14.38 -0.83
C LYS A 125 22.50 13.64 -1.19
N GLU A 126 22.44 12.32 -1.19
CA GLU A 126 23.57 11.43 -1.44
C GLU A 126 23.83 11.16 -2.92
N LYS A 127 22.93 11.64 -3.80
CA LYS A 127 22.96 11.45 -5.25
C LYS A 127 23.03 9.97 -5.63
N VAL A 128 22.24 9.14 -4.95
CA VAL A 128 22.11 7.72 -5.30
C VAL A 128 21.39 7.63 -6.65
N ASP A 129 21.99 6.91 -7.58
CA ASP A 129 21.52 6.79 -8.95
C ASP A 129 20.34 5.82 -9.06
N GLY A 130 19.45 6.06 -10.02
CA GLY A 130 18.31 5.17 -10.34
C GLY A 130 16.94 5.67 -9.89
N ASP A 131 15.92 5.03 -10.46
CA ASP A 131 14.51 5.31 -10.29
C ASP A 131 13.94 4.79 -8.96
N PHE A 132 12.65 5.02 -8.74
CA PHE A 132 11.91 4.54 -7.57
C PHE A 132 10.83 3.56 -8.02
N VAL A 133 10.60 2.49 -7.27
CA VAL A 133 9.52 1.53 -7.53
C VAL A 133 8.75 1.21 -6.26
N GLU A 134 7.43 1.09 -6.42
CA GLU A 134 6.54 0.47 -5.46
C GLU A 134 5.89 -0.75 -6.10
N ALA A 135 6.07 -1.92 -5.49
CA ALA A 135 5.43 -3.17 -5.87
C ALA A 135 4.34 -3.49 -4.85
N GLY A 136 3.09 -3.25 -5.25
CA GLY A 136 1.92 -3.25 -4.37
C GLY A 136 1.56 -1.84 -3.96
N VAL A 137 0.57 -1.25 -4.63
CA VAL A 137 0.29 0.19 -4.57
C VAL A 137 -1.09 0.48 -4.01
N TRP A 138 -2.01 -0.50 -4.06
CA TRP A 138 -3.42 -0.33 -3.70
C TRP A 138 -4.03 0.90 -4.42
N ARG A 139 -4.38 1.97 -3.69
CA ARG A 139 -4.91 3.23 -4.24
C ARG A 139 -3.85 4.22 -4.70
N GLY A 140 -2.58 3.86 -4.56
CA GLY A 140 -1.40 4.57 -5.05
C GLY A 140 -0.87 5.68 -4.14
N GLY A 141 -1.37 5.83 -2.92
CA GLY A 141 -1.04 6.99 -2.09
C GLY A 141 0.43 7.10 -1.71
N ALA A 142 1.12 5.98 -1.47
CA ALA A 142 2.55 6.00 -1.20
C ALA A 142 3.37 6.36 -2.46
N SER A 143 3.06 5.80 -3.64
CA SER A 143 3.62 6.27 -4.92
C SER A 143 3.32 7.76 -5.24
N ILE A 144 2.10 8.24 -4.97
CA ILE A 144 1.76 9.67 -5.09
C ILE A 144 2.65 10.49 -4.19
N PHE A 145 2.87 10.04 -2.95
CA PHE A 145 3.76 10.72 -2.02
C PHE A 145 5.21 10.74 -2.53
N MET A 146 5.74 9.62 -3.05
CA MET A 146 7.07 9.59 -3.65
C MET A 146 7.21 10.65 -4.75
N ARG A 147 6.25 10.69 -5.68
CA ARG A 147 6.24 11.70 -6.76
C ARG A 147 6.17 13.12 -6.19
N GLY A 148 5.37 13.35 -5.16
CA GLY A 148 5.24 14.63 -4.46
C GLY A 148 6.55 15.09 -3.82
N VAL A 149 7.30 14.20 -3.18
CA VAL A 149 8.63 14.50 -2.62
C VAL A 149 9.57 14.93 -3.75
N LEU A 150 9.66 14.16 -4.85
CA LEU A 150 10.49 14.53 -6.00
C LEU A 150 10.11 15.90 -6.58
N LYS A 151 8.81 16.19 -6.75
CA LYS A 151 8.32 17.50 -7.24
C LYS A 151 8.73 18.63 -6.31
N ALA A 152 8.62 18.42 -5.00
CA ALA A 152 8.94 19.43 -3.99
C ALA A 152 10.44 19.74 -3.89
N HIS A 153 11.30 18.82 -4.33
CA HIS A 153 12.74 19.01 -4.47
C HIS A 153 13.19 19.36 -5.89
N GLY A 154 12.26 19.53 -6.84
CA GLY A 154 12.56 19.91 -8.22
C GLY A 154 13.23 18.80 -9.05
N ILE A 155 13.09 17.54 -8.65
CA ILE A 155 13.64 16.39 -9.36
C ILE A 155 12.72 16.02 -10.52
N THR A 156 13.26 16.02 -11.74
CA THR A 156 12.53 15.77 -13.01
C THR A 156 13.15 14.68 -13.87
N ASP A 157 14.30 14.14 -13.46
CA ASP A 157 15.12 13.17 -14.20
C ASP A 157 15.08 11.76 -13.58
N ARG A 158 14.01 11.45 -12.85
CA ARG A 158 13.76 10.15 -12.20
C ARG A 158 12.31 9.74 -12.40
N PHE A 159 12.06 8.44 -12.49
CA PHE A 159 10.72 7.89 -12.64
C PHE A 159 10.22 7.23 -11.35
N ILE A 160 8.91 7.28 -11.14
CA ILE A 160 8.19 6.44 -10.17
C ILE A 160 7.51 5.32 -10.94
N TRP A 161 7.90 4.08 -10.65
CA TRP A 161 7.31 2.87 -11.18
C TRP A 161 6.24 2.35 -10.22
N VAL A 162 5.00 2.36 -10.69
CA VAL A 162 3.79 1.97 -9.96
C VAL A 162 3.39 0.58 -10.45
N CYS A 163 3.87 -0.45 -9.76
CA CYS A 163 3.73 -1.85 -10.16
C CYS A 163 2.67 -2.54 -9.31
N ASP A 164 1.60 -3.03 -9.92
CA ASP A 164 0.50 -3.69 -9.23
C ASP A 164 -0.28 -4.59 -10.21
N SER A 165 -0.99 -5.59 -9.70
CA SER A 165 -1.96 -6.33 -10.52
C SER A 165 -3.10 -5.42 -10.99
N PHE A 166 -3.44 -4.40 -10.19
CA PHE A 166 -4.64 -3.59 -10.25
C PHE A 166 -5.93 -4.43 -10.20
N GLU A 167 -5.80 -5.64 -9.67
CA GLU A 167 -6.80 -6.72 -9.63
C GLU A 167 -6.82 -7.40 -8.25
N GLY A 168 -6.06 -6.87 -7.28
CA GLY A 168 -5.97 -7.38 -5.91
C GLY A 168 -4.84 -8.40 -5.73
N ILE A 169 -4.86 -9.06 -4.58
CA ILE A 169 -3.83 -10.02 -4.18
C ILE A 169 -4.06 -11.36 -4.89
N PRO A 170 -3.00 -12.03 -5.40
CA PRO A 170 -3.13 -13.35 -6.01
C PRO A 170 -3.63 -14.38 -4.99
N LYS A 171 -4.35 -15.40 -5.49
CA LYS A 171 -4.71 -16.53 -4.64
C LYS A 171 -3.44 -17.31 -4.26
N PRO A 172 -3.19 -17.58 -2.97
CA PRO A 172 -2.01 -18.32 -2.53
C PRO A 172 -1.86 -19.68 -3.22
N GLU A 173 -0.61 -20.06 -3.54
CA GLU A 173 -0.21 -21.37 -4.06
C GLU A 173 0.49 -22.19 -2.96
N PRO A 174 -0.23 -22.77 -1.97
CA PRO A 174 0.38 -23.34 -0.76
C PRO A 174 1.26 -24.56 -0.99
N ASP A 175 1.13 -25.23 -2.13
CA ASP A 175 2.02 -26.34 -2.52
C ASP A 175 3.41 -25.82 -2.95
N LYS A 176 3.48 -24.57 -3.41
CA LYS A 176 4.71 -23.89 -3.85
C LYS A 176 5.27 -22.97 -2.77
N TYR A 177 4.40 -22.28 -2.05
CA TYR A 177 4.72 -21.34 -0.98
C TYR A 177 3.92 -21.70 0.28
N PRO A 178 4.38 -22.68 1.08
CA PRO A 178 3.68 -23.12 2.29
C PRO A 178 3.44 -22.01 3.33
N GLU A 179 4.26 -20.96 3.31
CA GLU A 179 4.19 -19.79 4.19
C GLU A 179 2.91 -18.98 3.98
N ASP A 180 2.36 -18.98 2.75
CA ASP A 180 1.13 -18.27 2.40
C ASP A 180 -0.13 -19.11 2.67
N LYS A 181 0.03 -20.32 3.22
CA LYS A 181 -1.09 -21.22 3.49
C LYS A 181 -2.06 -20.62 4.51
N GLY A 182 -3.31 -20.50 4.08
CA GLY A 182 -4.40 -20.00 4.91
C GLY A 182 -4.57 -18.49 4.86
N ASP A 183 -3.75 -17.78 4.07
CA ASP A 183 -4.04 -16.40 3.71
C ASP A 183 -5.34 -16.31 2.90
N ASN A 184 -6.11 -15.24 3.15
CA ASN A 184 -7.39 -14.99 2.52
C ASN A 184 -7.49 -13.56 1.95
N LEU A 185 -6.37 -12.83 1.84
CA LEU A 185 -6.36 -11.44 1.40
C LEU A 185 -6.88 -11.28 -0.03
N TYR A 186 -6.68 -12.29 -0.90
CA TYR A 186 -7.22 -12.36 -2.26
C TYR A 186 -8.76 -12.22 -2.34
N SER A 187 -9.47 -12.57 -1.27
CA SER A 187 -10.94 -12.54 -1.22
C SER A 187 -11.51 -11.13 -0.98
N TYR A 188 -10.67 -10.17 -0.57
CA TYR A 188 -11.10 -8.82 -0.27
C TYR A 188 -11.06 -7.93 -1.52
N ASN A 189 -12.22 -7.76 -2.17
CA ASN A 189 -12.41 -6.84 -3.31
C ASN A 189 -11.93 -5.39 -3.04
N PHE A 190 -11.86 -4.98 -1.77
CA PHE A 190 -11.32 -3.68 -1.36
C PHE A 190 -9.84 -3.45 -1.75
N LEU A 191 -9.07 -4.54 -1.88
CA LEU A 191 -7.67 -4.51 -2.26
C LEU A 191 -7.49 -4.48 -3.80
N ALA A 192 -8.54 -4.80 -4.56
CA ALA A 192 -8.54 -4.74 -6.02
C ALA A 192 -8.91 -3.34 -6.53
N VAL A 193 -7.91 -2.50 -6.77
CA VAL A 193 -8.09 -1.14 -7.29
C VAL A 193 -7.57 -1.04 -8.72
N SER A 194 -8.45 -0.66 -9.66
CA SER A 194 -8.05 -0.54 -11.07
C SER A 194 -6.98 0.54 -11.31
N MET A 195 -6.16 0.33 -12.33
CA MET A 195 -5.12 1.28 -12.76
C MET A 195 -5.72 2.65 -13.07
N GLU A 196 -6.93 2.70 -13.62
CA GLU A 196 -7.65 3.94 -13.94
C GLU A 196 -7.98 4.72 -12.66
N ASN A 197 -8.40 4.03 -11.59
CA ASN A 197 -8.67 4.65 -10.30
C ASN A 197 -7.38 5.18 -9.65
N VAL A 198 -6.28 4.41 -9.75
CA VAL A 198 -4.97 4.88 -9.27
C VAL A 198 -4.53 6.13 -10.04
N LYS A 199 -4.59 6.12 -11.37
CA LYS A 199 -4.30 7.30 -12.21
C LYS A 199 -5.20 8.49 -11.86
N ALA A 200 -6.47 8.26 -11.60
CA ALA A 200 -7.39 9.31 -11.15
C ALA A 200 -6.98 9.89 -9.78
N ASN A 201 -6.48 9.06 -8.87
CA ASN A 201 -5.94 9.53 -7.60
C ASN A 201 -4.70 10.41 -7.82
N PHE A 202 -3.73 10.01 -8.65
CA PHE A 202 -2.59 10.88 -9.00
C PHE A 202 -3.03 12.24 -9.57
N LYS A 203 -4.04 12.26 -10.44
CA LYS A 203 -4.60 13.51 -11.02
C LYS A 203 -5.18 14.45 -9.96
N LYS A 204 -5.84 13.92 -8.91
CA LYS A 204 -6.40 14.75 -7.82
C LYS A 204 -5.34 15.60 -7.11
N TYR A 205 -4.09 15.14 -7.12
CA TYR A 205 -2.97 15.82 -6.48
C TYR A 205 -2.09 16.61 -7.45
N ASP A 206 -2.44 16.68 -8.74
CA ASP A 206 -1.58 17.28 -9.78
C ASP A 206 -0.19 16.62 -9.83
N LEU A 207 -0.15 15.29 -9.70
CA LEU A 207 1.07 14.48 -9.67
C LEU A 207 1.08 13.37 -10.72
N LEU A 208 0.12 13.35 -11.65
CA LEU A 208 0.18 12.47 -12.82
C LEU A 208 0.91 13.20 -13.96
N ASP A 209 2.17 12.86 -14.18
CA ASP A 209 3.00 13.42 -15.25
C ASP A 209 3.88 12.37 -15.92
N ASP A 210 4.74 12.83 -16.84
CA ASP A 210 5.64 11.98 -17.62
C ASP A 210 6.70 11.27 -16.77
N ASN A 211 6.85 11.58 -15.48
CA ASN A 211 7.74 10.88 -14.56
C ASN A 211 7.05 9.72 -13.82
N VAL A 212 5.78 9.43 -14.10
CA VAL A 212 5.06 8.28 -13.51
C VAL A 212 4.85 7.19 -14.57
N ARG A 213 5.18 5.94 -14.23
CA ARG A 213 5.05 4.76 -15.09
C ARG A 213 4.22 3.70 -14.38
N PHE A 214 3.18 3.20 -15.04
CA PHE A 214 2.29 2.18 -14.49
C PHE A 214 2.59 0.85 -15.16
N VAL A 215 2.69 -0.21 -14.35
CA VAL A 215 2.93 -1.57 -14.83
C VAL A 215 1.87 -2.47 -14.26
N LYS A 216 0.97 -2.91 -15.14
CA LYS A 216 -0.18 -3.75 -14.77
C LYS A 216 0.18 -5.23 -14.90
N GLY A 217 -0.02 -5.96 -13.82
CA GLY A 217 0.06 -7.42 -13.76
C GLY A 217 0.78 -7.92 -12.51
N TYR A 218 0.56 -9.19 -12.17
CA TYR A 218 1.21 -9.83 -11.03
C TYR A 218 2.74 -9.81 -11.14
N PHE A 219 3.42 -9.71 -9.99
CA PHE A 219 4.85 -9.46 -9.91
C PHE A 219 5.71 -10.48 -10.65
N LYS A 220 5.42 -11.79 -10.52
CA LYS A 220 6.06 -12.88 -11.29
C LYS A 220 6.05 -12.69 -12.80
N ASN A 221 5.13 -11.91 -13.35
CA ASN A 221 4.96 -11.72 -14.78
C ASN A 221 5.48 -10.38 -15.29
N THR A 222 5.80 -9.43 -14.40
CA THR A 222 6.00 -8.03 -14.82
C THR A 222 7.30 -7.40 -14.32
N LEU A 223 7.79 -7.78 -13.13
CA LEU A 223 8.91 -7.06 -12.51
C LEU A 223 10.27 -7.36 -13.17
N SER A 224 10.48 -8.56 -13.70
CA SER A 224 11.74 -8.93 -14.38
C SER A 224 12.00 -8.08 -15.63
N ASP A 225 10.92 -7.74 -16.33
CA ASP A 225 10.95 -7.16 -17.67
C ASP A 225 10.89 -5.63 -17.65
N LEU A 226 10.96 -5.00 -16.47
CA LEU A 226 10.97 -3.55 -16.35
C LEU A 226 12.16 -2.95 -17.11
N PRO A 227 11.92 -2.01 -18.05
CA PRO A 227 12.96 -1.38 -18.86
C PRO A 227 13.65 -0.27 -18.06
N VAL A 228 14.26 -0.67 -16.94
CA VAL A 228 14.93 0.20 -15.97
C VAL A 228 16.32 -0.36 -15.71
N ASP A 229 17.33 0.49 -15.86
CA ASP A 229 18.71 0.10 -15.61
C ASP A 229 19.01 -0.02 -14.12
N ARG A 230 18.53 0.95 -13.32
CA ARG A 230 18.79 1.03 -11.88
C ARG A 230 17.63 1.61 -11.09
N PHE A 231 17.46 1.12 -9.87
CA PHE A 231 16.63 1.73 -8.85
C PHE A 231 17.51 2.30 -7.73
N SER A 232 17.09 3.42 -7.15
CA SER A 232 17.60 3.96 -5.89
C SER A 232 16.72 3.58 -4.69
N LEU A 233 15.45 3.27 -4.93
CA LEU A 233 14.50 2.80 -3.92
C LEU A 233 13.65 1.65 -4.46
N LEU A 234 13.62 0.55 -3.71
CA LEU A 234 12.61 -0.50 -3.82
C LEU A 234 11.67 -0.42 -2.61
N ARG A 235 10.38 -0.11 -2.81
CA ARG A 235 9.35 -0.26 -1.77
C ARG A 235 8.48 -1.46 -2.11
N LEU A 236 8.50 -2.48 -1.26
CA LEU A 236 7.82 -3.75 -1.47
C LEU A 236 6.70 -3.89 -0.43
N ASP A 237 5.47 -4.04 -0.90
CA ASP A 237 4.23 -3.93 -0.11
C ASP A 237 3.19 -4.90 -0.70
N GLY A 238 3.56 -6.19 -0.72
CA GLY A 238 2.85 -7.24 -1.43
C GLY A 238 2.27 -8.32 -0.52
N ASP A 239 2.38 -8.16 0.81
CA ASP A 239 1.92 -9.02 1.90
C ASP A 239 2.51 -10.45 1.94
N LEU A 240 2.38 -11.18 0.84
CA LEU A 240 2.67 -12.59 0.72
C LEU A 240 4.18 -12.88 0.66
N TYR A 241 4.53 -14.10 1.08
CA TYR A 241 5.85 -14.68 0.82
C TYR A 241 6.15 -14.67 -0.67
N GLU A 242 5.21 -15.15 -1.52
CA GLU A 242 5.41 -15.20 -2.97
C GLU A 242 5.66 -13.81 -3.58
N SER A 243 4.84 -12.82 -3.21
CA SER A 243 4.95 -11.45 -3.71
C SER A 243 6.28 -10.81 -3.33
N THR A 244 6.74 -11.07 -2.10
CA THR A 244 8.00 -10.54 -1.57
C THR A 244 9.20 -11.18 -2.26
N GLN A 245 9.18 -12.51 -2.45
CA GLN A 245 10.23 -13.23 -3.17
C GLN A 245 10.33 -12.81 -4.63
N ASP A 246 9.19 -12.75 -5.34
CA ASP A 246 9.13 -12.34 -6.74
C ASP A 246 9.74 -10.94 -6.92
N SER A 247 9.38 -10.02 -6.01
CA SER A 247 9.85 -8.64 -6.06
C SER A 247 11.35 -8.52 -5.76
N LEU A 248 11.85 -9.16 -4.70
CA LEU A 248 13.26 -9.12 -4.35
C LEU A 248 14.13 -9.77 -5.44
N THR A 249 13.72 -10.93 -5.94
CA THR A 249 14.42 -11.65 -7.01
C THR A 249 14.50 -10.83 -8.29
N ALA A 250 13.39 -10.21 -8.69
CA ALA A 250 13.32 -9.43 -9.92
C ALA A 250 14.05 -8.09 -9.84
N LEU A 251 14.09 -7.43 -8.66
CA LEU A 251 14.48 -6.02 -8.56
C LEU A 251 15.79 -5.77 -7.80
N TYR A 252 16.18 -6.61 -6.84
CA TYR A 252 17.31 -6.29 -5.94
C TYR A 252 18.65 -6.17 -6.66
N HIS A 253 18.86 -6.94 -7.73
CA HIS A 253 20.06 -6.86 -8.56
C HIS A 253 20.17 -5.53 -9.32
N LYS A 254 19.05 -4.85 -9.58
CA LYS A 254 18.98 -3.50 -10.18
C LYS A 254 19.09 -2.37 -9.14
N LEU A 255 19.10 -2.68 -7.84
CA LEU A 255 19.26 -1.66 -6.80
C LEU A 255 20.70 -1.14 -6.76
N SER A 256 20.86 0.17 -6.91
CA SER A 256 22.12 0.88 -6.78
C SER A 256 22.76 0.68 -5.41
N LEU A 257 24.10 0.71 -5.38
CA LEU A 257 24.83 0.84 -4.12
C LEU A 257 24.37 2.11 -3.39
N ARG A 258 24.15 2.00 -2.07
CA ARG A 258 23.53 3.01 -1.20
C ARG A 258 22.04 3.24 -1.45
N GLY A 259 21.42 2.49 -2.35
CA GLY A 259 19.97 2.43 -2.50
C GLY A 259 19.30 1.75 -1.32
N PHE A 260 18.00 1.91 -1.22
CA PHE A 260 17.22 1.43 -0.09
C PHE A 260 16.20 0.37 -0.53
N VAL A 261 15.96 -0.60 0.35
CA VAL A 261 14.80 -1.49 0.28
C VAL A 261 13.92 -1.23 1.48
N ILE A 262 12.66 -0.94 1.24
CA ILE A 262 11.60 -0.89 2.25
C ILE A 262 10.74 -2.14 2.07
N ILE A 263 10.51 -2.87 3.15
CA ILE A 263 9.56 -3.97 3.26
C ILE A 263 8.43 -3.49 4.16
N ASP A 264 7.28 -3.20 3.57
CA ASP A 264 6.16 -2.62 4.30
C ASP A 264 5.55 -3.62 5.30
N ASP A 265 5.52 -4.89 4.90
CA ASP A 265 4.85 -5.98 5.62
C ASP A 265 5.81 -6.85 6.42
N TYR A 266 6.98 -6.34 6.81
CA TYR A 266 7.97 -7.13 7.55
C TYR A 266 7.41 -7.68 8.87
N GLY A 267 6.39 -7.05 9.45
CA GLY A 267 5.62 -7.53 10.60
C GLY A 267 4.87 -8.85 10.35
N LEU A 268 4.53 -9.15 9.09
CA LEU A 268 3.84 -10.37 8.70
C LEU A 268 4.82 -11.55 8.62
N PRO A 269 4.55 -12.69 9.29
CA PRO A 269 5.45 -13.84 9.26
C PRO A 269 5.81 -14.36 7.86
N PRO A 270 4.88 -14.47 6.88
CA PRO A 270 5.22 -14.93 5.53
C PRO A 270 6.19 -13.98 4.82
N CYS A 271 5.89 -12.68 4.78
CA CYS A 271 6.77 -11.66 4.22
C CYS A 271 8.16 -11.64 4.90
N ARG A 272 8.19 -11.69 6.24
CA ARG A 272 9.44 -11.76 7.00
C ARG A 272 10.29 -12.97 6.61
N SER A 273 9.65 -14.13 6.44
CA SER A 273 10.34 -15.35 6.03
C SER A 273 10.94 -15.20 4.64
N ALA A 274 10.20 -14.65 3.68
CA ALA A 274 10.72 -14.34 2.34
C ALA A 274 11.93 -13.42 2.36
N VAL A 275 11.88 -12.36 3.19
CA VAL A 275 13.03 -11.44 3.36
C VAL A 275 14.27 -12.19 3.86
N HIS A 276 14.12 -13.04 4.88
CA HIS A 276 15.27 -13.76 5.44
C HIS A 276 15.82 -14.80 4.49
N ASP A 277 14.98 -15.60 3.83
CA ASP A 277 15.40 -16.59 2.83
C ASP A 277 16.16 -15.92 1.69
N PHE A 278 15.62 -14.83 1.13
CA PHE A 278 16.28 -14.09 0.07
C PHE A 278 17.65 -13.56 0.50
N ARG A 279 17.73 -13.00 1.72
CA ARG A 279 18.97 -12.42 2.24
C ARG A 279 20.02 -13.48 2.55
N GLU A 280 19.62 -14.63 3.08
CA GLU A 280 20.51 -15.76 3.36
C GLU A 280 21.14 -16.27 2.06
N VAL A 281 20.32 -16.54 1.04
CA VAL A 281 20.78 -17.03 -0.28
C VAL A 281 21.74 -16.05 -0.94
N ASN A 282 21.53 -14.74 -0.76
CA ASN A 282 22.34 -13.70 -1.40
C ASN A 282 23.46 -13.12 -0.51
N GLY A 283 23.66 -13.63 0.71
CA GLY A 283 24.71 -13.16 1.62
C GLY A 283 24.54 -11.70 2.09
N ILE A 284 23.28 -11.23 2.20
CA ILE A 284 22.92 -9.86 2.57
C ILE A 284 22.82 -9.78 4.11
N ASP A 285 23.72 -9.02 4.72
CA ASP A 285 23.86 -8.89 6.17
C ASP A 285 23.61 -7.46 6.67
N GLU A 286 23.24 -6.53 5.77
CA GLU A 286 22.95 -5.15 6.13
C GLU A 286 21.83 -5.06 7.17
N LYS A 287 22.02 -4.22 8.18
CA LYS A 287 21.09 -4.08 9.30
C LYS A 287 19.69 -3.73 8.82
N ILE A 288 18.71 -4.56 9.21
CA ILE A 288 17.29 -4.24 9.08
C ILE A 288 16.91 -3.26 10.19
N VAL A 289 16.29 -2.14 9.80
CA VAL A 289 15.86 -1.06 10.68
C VAL A 289 14.34 -1.04 10.74
N ASP A 290 13.80 -1.19 11.96
CA ASP A 290 12.37 -1.09 12.24
C ASP A 290 11.86 0.33 12.02
N ILE A 291 10.66 0.46 11.42
CA ILE A 291 9.99 1.75 11.20
C ILE A 291 8.93 1.98 12.29
N ASP A 292 8.04 1.02 12.48
CA ASP A 292 6.86 1.15 13.35
C ASP A 292 6.38 -0.17 13.99
N GLY A 293 7.17 -1.24 13.91
CA GLY A 293 6.79 -2.59 14.32
C GLY A 293 6.13 -3.43 13.22
N VAL A 294 5.77 -2.82 12.09
CA VAL A 294 5.26 -3.52 10.90
C VAL A 294 6.25 -3.37 9.74
N GLY A 295 6.55 -2.13 9.34
CA GLY A 295 7.49 -1.85 8.26
C GLY A 295 8.94 -1.91 8.72
N ALA A 296 9.83 -2.32 7.82
CA ALA A 296 11.27 -2.26 8.02
C ALA A 296 12.01 -1.87 6.73
N TYR A 297 13.25 -1.42 6.85
CA TYR A 297 14.09 -1.12 5.69
C TYR A 297 15.55 -1.48 5.92
N TRP A 298 16.32 -1.59 4.84
CA TRP A 298 17.78 -1.56 4.90
C TRP A 298 18.36 -0.75 3.74
N GLN A 299 19.60 -0.32 3.88
CA GLN A 299 20.39 0.29 2.82
C GLN A 299 21.35 -0.75 2.24
N LYS A 300 21.45 -0.86 0.92
CA LYS A 300 22.41 -1.73 0.25
C LYS A 300 23.81 -1.14 0.34
N LEU A 301 24.74 -1.84 0.97
CA LEU A 301 26.11 -1.36 1.20
C LEU A 301 27.16 -2.17 0.44
N LYS A 302 26.77 -3.29 -0.18
CA LYS A 302 27.61 -4.13 -1.03
C LYS A 302 26.85 -4.69 -2.23
#